data_AF-A0A672SQV8-F1
#
_entry.id   AF-A0A672SQV8-F1
#
_cell.length_a   1.000
_cell.length_b   1.000
_cell.length_c   1.000
_cell.angle_alpha   90.00
_cell.angle_beta   90.00
_cell.angle_gamma   90.00
#
_symmetry.space_group_name_H-M   'P 1'
#
loop_
_entity.id
_entity.type
_entity.pdbx_description
1 polymer ?
#
loop_
_entity_poly.entity_id
_entity_poly.type
_entity_poly.pdbx_seq_one_letter_code
_entity_poly.pdbx_strand_id
1 'polypeptide(L)'
;MAAIFSGIHLKLKNSRTPWPDKLKLARFAWISTQCLLPNKEQVLFDWTSHALTGFYSKKVDVPSEVVEGLWTYLDDILHSRKLHNVLSQGKTISLRLTLAQVFTSTSVLQ
;
A
#
# COMPACT_ATOMS: atom_id res chain seq x y z
N MET A 1 -20.57 14.27 13.15
CA MET A 1 -19.44 15.00 12.53
C MET A 1 -18.63 13.99 11.73
N ALA A 2 -18.62 14.06 10.39
CA ALA A 2 -17.74 13.19 9.60
C ALA A 2 -16.31 13.74 9.73
N ALA A 3 -15.44 13.00 10.41
CA ALA A 3 -14.04 13.38 10.51
C ALA A 3 -13.40 13.24 9.13
N ILE A 4 -13.10 14.36 8.47
CA ILE A 4 -12.31 14.36 7.24
C ILE A 4 -10.87 14.06 7.63
N PHE A 5 -10.35 12.91 7.20
CA PHE A 5 -8.99 12.52 7.51
C PHE A 5 -8.04 13.10 6.45
N SER A 6 -7.34 14.17 6.82
CA SER A 6 -6.26 14.78 6.05
C SER A 6 -4.88 14.33 6.56
N GLY A 7 -3.83 14.50 5.75
CA GLY A 7 -2.45 14.23 6.14
C GLY A 7 -2.05 12.75 6.23
N ILE A 8 -2.87 11.83 5.72
CA ILE A 8 -2.60 10.38 5.73
C ILE A 8 -1.26 10.05 5.06
N HIS A 9 -0.99 10.62 3.90
CA HIS A 9 0.29 10.42 3.19
C HIS A 9 1.51 10.80 4.05
N LEU A 10 1.42 11.88 4.83
CA LEU A 10 2.48 12.30 5.74
C LEU A 10 2.65 11.29 6.88
N LYS A 11 1.54 10.81 7.46
CA LYS A 11 1.57 9.79 8.53
C LYS A 11 2.16 8.46 8.07
N LEU A 12 1.88 8.04 6.83
CA LEU A 12 2.44 6.85 6.21
C LEU A 12 3.96 6.97 5.98
N LYS A 13 4.44 8.17 5.63
CA LYS A 13 5.88 8.46 5.42
C LYS A 13 6.66 8.76 6.69
N ASN A 14 5.98 9.15 7.77
CA ASN A 14 6.63 9.52 9.02
C ASN A 14 7.33 8.31 9.66
N SER A 15 8.62 8.44 9.99
CA SER A 15 9.40 7.39 10.66
C SER A 15 8.96 7.16 12.11
N ARG A 16 8.35 8.15 12.77
CA ARG A 16 7.85 8.04 14.15
C ARG A 16 6.56 7.23 14.27
N THR A 17 5.82 7.05 13.19
CA THR A 17 4.59 6.24 13.22
C THR A 17 4.96 4.75 13.20
N PRO A 18 4.49 3.95 14.17
CA PRO A 18 4.72 2.51 14.16
C PRO A 18 4.16 1.84 12.89
N TRP A 19 4.85 0.80 12.42
CA TRP A 19 4.44 0.03 11.25
C TRP A 19 3.02 -0.55 11.32
N PRO A 20 2.56 -1.14 12.46
CA PRO A 20 1.19 -1.61 12.59
C PRO A 20 0.16 -0.50 12.39
N ASP A 21 0.44 0.70 12.90
CA ASP A 21 -0.46 1.84 12.78
C ASP A 21 -0.49 2.40 11.36
N LYS A 22 0.65 2.40 10.66
CA LYS A 22 0.71 2.73 9.23
C LYS A 22 -0.15 1.77 8.40
N LEU A 23 -0.06 0.47 8.66
CA LEU A 23 -0.85 -0.54 7.95
C LEU A 23 -2.36 -0.36 8.22
N LYS A 24 -2.76 -0.17 9.47
CA LYS A 24 -4.16 0.14 9.84
C LYS A 24 -4.66 1.39 9.12
N LEU A 25 -3.83 2.44 9.09
CA LEU A 25 -4.17 3.69 8.43
C LEU A 25 -4.32 3.52 6.91
N ALA A 26 -3.44 2.75 6.28
CA ALA A 26 -3.52 2.45 4.84
C ALA A 26 -4.80 1.68 4.50
N ARG A 27 -5.14 0.64 5.28
CA ARG A 27 -6.40 -0.11 5.13
C ARG A 27 -7.63 0.79 5.27
N PHE A 28 -7.63 1.65 6.29
CA PHE A 28 -8.69 2.63 6.46
C PHE A 28 -8.80 3.59 5.27
N ALA A 29 -7.67 4.10 4.78
CA ALA A 29 -7.61 5.01 3.64
C ALA A 29 -8.11 4.37 2.33
N TRP A 30 -7.86 3.07 2.14
CA TRP A 30 -8.33 2.35 0.96
C TRP A 30 -9.86 2.30 0.87
N ILE A 31 -10.51 1.95 1.98
CA ILE A 31 -11.95 1.73 2.09
C ILE A 31 -12.71 3.06 2.20
N SER A 32 -12.18 4.01 2.96
CA SER A 32 -12.88 5.25 3.28
C SER A 32 -12.98 6.19 2.08
N THR A 33 -14.19 6.71 1.85
CA THR A 33 -14.47 7.80 0.91
C THR A 33 -14.17 9.19 1.50
N GLN A 34 -13.98 9.28 2.82
CA GLN A 34 -13.74 10.52 3.56
C GLN A 34 -12.25 10.87 3.69
N CYS A 35 -11.37 10.07 3.07
CA CYS A 35 -9.93 10.30 3.02
C CYS A 35 -9.56 11.16 1.82
N LEU A 36 -9.12 12.38 2.08
CA LEU A 36 -8.66 13.31 1.04
C LEU A 36 -7.22 12.96 0.64
N LEU A 37 -7.11 12.19 -0.44
CA LEU A 37 -5.83 11.80 -1.04
C LEU A 37 -5.91 11.96 -2.56
N PRO A 38 -5.11 12.85 -3.18
CA PRO A 38 -5.04 12.92 -4.63
C PRO A 38 -4.47 11.60 -5.16
N ASN A 39 -5.06 11.05 -6.23
CA ASN A 39 -4.71 9.73 -6.79
C ASN A 39 -4.60 8.65 -5.70
N LYS A 40 -5.65 8.57 -4.85
CA LYS A 40 -5.67 7.77 -3.64
C LYS A 40 -5.15 6.35 -3.85
N GLU A 41 -5.61 5.72 -4.92
CA GLU A 41 -5.28 4.34 -5.25
C GLU A 41 -3.78 4.19 -5.56
N GLN A 42 -3.23 5.06 -6.40
CA GLN A 42 -1.80 5.06 -6.75
C GLN A 42 -0.94 5.34 -5.51
N VAL A 43 -1.30 6.30 -4.65
CA VAL A 43 -0.50 6.65 -3.46
C VAL A 43 -0.42 5.48 -2.48
N LEU A 44 -1.54 4.79 -2.23
CA LEU A 44 -1.58 3.64 -1.33
C LEU A 44 -0.85 2.43 -1.93
N PHE A 45 -0.97 2.25 -3.24
CA PHE A 45 -0.26 1.20 -3.97
C PHE A 45 1.26 1.42 -3.94
N ASP A 46 1.71 2.64 -4.25
CA ASP A 46 3.13 3.02 -4.24
C ASP A 46 3.73 2.91 -2.84
N TRP A 47 3.00 3.33 -1.81
CA TRP A 47 3.48 3.22 -0.43
C TRP A 47 3.72 1.76 -0.03
N THR A 48 2.76 0.87 -0.32
CA THR A 48 2.87 -0.57 -0.02
C THR A 48 4.01 -1.21 -0.80
N SER A 49 4.11 -0.88 -2.09
CA SER A 49 5.20 -1.34 -2.97
C SER A 49 6.57 -0.93 -2.43
N HIS A 50 6.70 0.33 -2.00
CA HIS A 50 7.94 0.86 -1.46
C HIS A 50 8.32 0.23 -0.12
N ALA A 51 7.35 -0.02 0.76
CA ALA A 51 7.57 -0.71 2.03
C ALA A 51 8.10 -2.14 1.80
N LEU A 52 7.46 -2.91 0.92
CA LEU A 52 7.87 -4.28 0.59
C LEU A 52 9.24 -4.30 -0.09
N THR A 53 9.46 -3.51 -1.14
CA THR A 53 10.77 -3.41 -1.80
C THR A 53 11.86 -2.98 -0.81
N GLY A 54 11.56 -2.02 0.07
CA GLY A 54 12.47 -1.54 1.10
C GLY A 54 12.87 -2.64 2.09
N PHE A 55 11.91 -3.45 2.52
CA PHE A 55 12.13 -4.61 3.37
C PHE A 55 13.03 -5.66 2.70
N TYR A 56 12.70 -6.12 1.49
CA TYR A 56 13.51 -7.13 0.78
C TYR A 56 14.89 -6.61 0.38
N SER A 57 15.02 -5.31 0.12
CA SER A 57 16.32 -4.66 -0.14
C SER A 57 17.12 -4.37 1.13
N LYS A 58 16.61 -4.75 2.32
CA LYS A 58 17.19 -4.45 3.64
C LYS A 58 17.43 -2.95 3.90
N LYS A 59 16.68 -2.07 3.22
CA LYS A 59 16.75 -0.60 3.37
C LYS A 59 15.80 -0.07 4.44
N VAL A 60 14.79 -0.87 4.79
CA VAL A 60 13.74 -0.50 5.72
C VAL A 60 13.52 -1.67 6.67
N ASP A 61 13.61 -1.41 7.96
CA ASP A 61 13.29 -2.42 8.98
C ASP A 61 11.78 -2.43 9.22
N VAL A 62 11.15 -3.55 8.91
CA VAL A 62 9.71 -3.79 9.05
C VAL A 62 9.54 -5.11 9.80
N PRO A 63 8.77 -5.14 10.90
CA PRO A 63 8.49 -6.38 11.62
C PRO A 63 7.83 -7.41 10.71
N SER A 64 8.21 -8.69 10.84
CA SER A 64 7.75 -9.77 9.96
C SER A 64 6.23 -9.90 9.94
N GLU A 65 5.58 -9.73 11.09
CA GLU A 65 4.13 -9.74 11.23
C GLU A 65 3.44 -8.61 10.47
N VAL A 66 4.13 -7.46 10.29
CA VAL A 66 3.62 -6.36 9.46
C VAL A 66 3.88 -6.62 7.98
N VAL A 67 4.98 -7.28 7.62
CA VAL A 67 5.29 -7.65 6.23
C VAL A 67 4.21 -8.58 5.67
N GLU A 68 3.80 -9.59 6.41
CA GLU A 68 2.66 -10.43 6.03
C GLU A 68 1.39 -9.60 5.85
N GLY A 69 1.10 -8.71 6.80
CA GLY A 69 -0.05 -7.80 6.71
C GLY A 69 -0.01 -6.83 5.52
N LEU A 70 1.17 -6.42 5.07
CA LEU A 70 1.39 -5.62 3.86
C LEU A 70 1.12 -6.43 2.59
N TRP A 71 1.54 -7.70 2.55
CA TRP A 71 1.23 -8.62 1.45
C TRP A 71 -0.27 -8.89 1.35
N THR A 72 -0.95 -9.19 2.47
CA THR A 72 -2.41 -9.35 2.49
C THR A 72 -3.11 -8.08 2.01
N TYR A 73 -2.63 -6.90 2.46
CA TYR A 73 -3.21 -5.64 2.04
C TYR A 73 -3.03 -5.37 0.53
N LEU A 74 -1.88 -5.73 -0.03
CA LEU A 74 -1.65 -5.64 -1.47
C LEU A 74 -2.59 -6.57 -2.25
N ASP A 75 -2.75 -7.80 -1.78
CA ASP A 75 -3.68 -8.77 -2.35
C ASP A 75 -5.13 -8.26 -2.33
N ASP A 76 -5.57 -7.72 -1.18
CA ASP A 76 -6.89 -7.10 -1.03
C ASP A 76 -7.12 -5.95 -2.03
N ILE A 77 -6.09 -5.13 -2.30
CA ILE A 77 -6.19 -4.05 -3.29
C ILE A 77 -6.38 -4.65 -4.69
N LEU A 78 -5.54 -5.62 -5.08
CA LEU A 78 -5.53 -6.25 -6.40
C LEU A 78 -6.85 -6.97 -6.71
N HIS A 79 -7.42 -7.64 -5.71
CA HIS A 79 -8.70 -8.34 -5.83
C HIS A 79 -9.92 -7.44 -5.61
N SER A 80 -9.74 -6.17 -5.25
CA SER A 80 -10.87 -5.30 -4.95
C SER A 80 -11.66 -4.91 -6.21
N ARG A 81 -13.00 -4.97 -6.09
CA ARG A 81 -13.91 -4.37 -7.08
C ARG A 81 -13.66 -2.88 -7.29
N LYS A 82 -13.16 -2.19 -6.27
CA LYS A 82 -12.80 -0.78 -6.32
C LYS A 82 -11.68 -0.53 -7.34
N LEU A 83 -10.63 -1.35 -7.30
CA LEU A 83 -9.53 -1.26 -8.27
C LEU A 83 -10.03 -1.55 -9.68
N HIS A 84 -10.81 -2.63 -9.85
CA HIS A 84 -11.39 -2.99 -11.14
C HIS A 84 -12.22 -1.84 -11.74
N ASN A 85 -13.06 -1.19 -10.94
CA ASN A 85 -13.86 -0.04 -11.38
C ASN A 85 -13.01 1.17 -11.78
N VAL A 86 -11.87 1.39 -11.10
CA VAL A 86 -10.93 2.45 -11.47
C VAL A 86 -10.28 2.15 -12.82
N LEU A 87 -9.84 0.91 -13.04
CA LEU A 87 -9.25 0.48 -14.31
C LEU A 87 -10.27 0.53 -15.46
N SER A 88 -11.51 0.13 -15.22
CA SER A 88 -12.57 0.17 -16.25
C SER A 88 -12.94 1.59 -16.68
N GLN A 89 -12.62 2.62 -15.87
CA GLN A 89 -12.78 4.03 -16.22
C GLN A 89 -11.63 4.58 -17.09
N GLY A 90 -10.71 3.72 -17.55
CA GLY A 90 -9.54 4.12 -18.33
C GLY A 90 -8.42 4.76 -17.51
N LYS A 91 -8.52 4.73 -16.17
CA LYS A 91 -7.42 5.14 -15.30
C LYS A 91 -6.42 4.00 -15.19
N THR A 92 -5.14 4.32 -15.20
CA THR A 92 -4.06 3.35 -15.04
C THR A 92 -3.45 3.46 -13.65
N ILE A 93 -3.03 2.31 -13.10
CA ILE A 93 -2.22 2.25 -11.88
C ILE A 93 -0.87 1.68 -12.27
N SER A 94 0.18 2.43 -11.98
CA SER A 94 1.53 2.09 -12.35
C SER A 94 2.13 1.16 -11.29
N LEU A 95 2.47 -0.06 -11.69
CA LEU A 95 3.21 -1.01 -10.87
C LEU A 95 4.70 -0.79 -11.10
N ARG A 96 5.44 -0.46 -10.04
CA ARG A 96 6.90 -0.25 -10.14
C ARG A 96 7.59 -1.58 -10.42
N LEU A 97 8.53 -1.57 -11.37
CA LEU A 97 9.33 -2.75 -11.75
C LEU A 97 9.99 -3.46 -10.56
N THR A 98 10.38 -2.70 -9.53
CA THR A 98 10.98 -3.26 -8.31
C THR A 98 10.05 -4.21 -7.56
N LEU A 99 8.74 -3.97 -7.59
CA LEU A 99 7.78 -4.90 -7.01
C LEU A 99 7.61 -6.15 -7.89
N ALA A 100 7.60 -5.98 -9.22
CA ALA A 100 7.58 -7.11 -10.15
C ALA A 100 8.79 -8.04 -9.94
N GLN A 101 9.97 -7.47 -9.68
CA GLN A 101 11.17 -8.25 -9.32
C GLN A 101 10.98 -9.04 -8.02
N VAL A 102 10.39 -8.43 -6.98
CA VAL A 102 10.08 -9.14 -5.73
C VAL A 102 9.16 -10.33 -5.98
N PHE A 103 8.09 -10.16 -6.77
CA PHE A 103 7.20 -11.29 -7.15
C PHE A 103 7.96 -12.41 -7.85
N THR A 104 8.82 -12.08 -8.83
CA THR A 104 9.58 -13.10 -9.54
C THR A 104 10.59 -13.82 -8.64
N SER A 105 11.23 -13.11 -7.69
CA SER A 105 12.21 -13.70 -6.78
C SER A 105 11.56 -14.57 -5.70
N THR A 106 10.34 -14.25 -5.26
CA THR A 106 9.60 -15.11 -4.30
C THR A 106 9.14 -16.41 -4.94
N SER A 107 8.73 -16.38 -6.22
CA SER A 107 8.25 -17.59 -6.92
C SER A 107 9.36 -18.56 -7.34
N VAL A 108 10.62 -18.10 -7.37
CA VAL A 108 11.78 -18.93 -7.75
C VAL A 108 12.38 -19.67 -6.53
N LEU A 109 11.93 -19.34 -5.31
CA LEU A 109 12.40 -19.95 -4.07
C LEU A 109 11.42 -20.99 -3.48
N GLN A 110 10.37 -21.37 -4.22
CA GLN A 110 9.52 -22.54 -3.96
C GLN A 110 9.78 -23.62 -5.00
#